data_AF-A0A0S2M622-F1
#
_entry.id   AF-A0A0S2M622-F1
#
_cell.length_a   1.000
_cell.length_b   1.000
_cell.length_c   1.000
_cell.angle_alpha   90.00
_cell.angle_beta   90.00
_cell.angle_gamma   90.00
#
_symmetry.space_group_name_H-M   'P 1'
#
loop_
_entity.id
_entity.type
_entity.pdbx_description
1 polymer ?
#
loop_
_entity_poly.entity_id
_entity_poly.type
_entity_poly.pdbx_seq_one_letter_code
_entity_poly.pdbx_strand_id
1 'polypeptide(L)'
;MASTFHPIRFGFKATIISSFLVLGHTLLVASAHNSTVNSANPALPGALSSLSALIFLTLLWQCFTLLESSDLNTYYSFFFDGVVRQDKGVLFGLTFVETVCGLLALIAWFVLREEAEIVLTAFSDIQESALISLTYNLGTYALLFLNIYTMLSMGMHVRKTGVGELMTKNFWLGRMSWWEGRIEIEHDEFEKA
;
A
#
# COMPACT_ATOMS: atom_id res chain seq x y z
N MET A 1 2.09 24.39 -1.35
CA MET A 1 0.71 23.85 -1.42
C MET A 1 0.69 22.56 -0.62
N ALA A 2 0.08 22.57 0.57
CA ALA A 2 -0.09 21.37 1.37
C ALA A 2 -0.93 20.35 0.58
N SER A 3 -0.46 19.11 0.53
CA SER A 3 -1.03 18.01 -0.27
C SER A 3 -2.46 17.69 0.17
N THR A 4 -3.45 18.25 -0.53
CA THR A 4 -4.88 17.87 -0.41
C THR A 4 -5.15 16.40 -0.76
N PHE A 5 -4.16 15.68 -1.28
CA PHE A 5 -4.29 14.30 -1.73
C PHE A 5 -3.95 13.25 -0.67
N HIS A 6 -3.35 13.66 0.45
CA HIS A 6 -2.91 12.74 1.49
C HIS A 6 -4.04 12.13 2.35
N PRO A 7 -5.06 12.90 2.81
CA PRO A 7 -6.07 12.38 3.72
C PRO A 7 -6.96 11.30 3.10
N ILE A 8 -7.33 11.46 1.83
CA ILE A 8 -8.16 10.49 1.10
C ILE A 8 -7.41 9.17 0.90
N ARG A 9 -6.13 9.25 0.50
CA ARG A 9 -5.25 8.09 0.35
C ARG A 9 -5.10 7.34 1.67
N PHE A 10 -4.88 8.03 2.78
CA PHE A 10 -4.83 7.41 4.11
C PHE A 10 -6.16 6.80 4.52
N GLY A 11 -7.28 7.47 4.22
CA GLY A 11 -8.63 6.93 4.46
C GLY A 11 -8.84 5.59 3.77
N PHE A 12 -8.50 5.49 2.48
CA PHE A 12 -8.59 4.21 1.76
C PHE A 12 -7.68 3.14 2.34
N LYS A 13 -6.43 3.47 2.69
CA LYS A 13 -5.51 2.52 3.33
C LYS A 13 -6.03 2.01 4.68
N ALA A 14 -6.56 2.91 5.50
CA ALA A 14 -7.17 2.55 6.78
C ALA A 14 -8.38 1.63 6.59
N THR A 15 -9.24 1.93 5.61
CA THR A 15 -10.38 1.06 5.26
C THR A 15 -9.92 -0.31 4.78
N ILE A 16 -8.89 -0.39 3.92
CA ILE A 16 -8.32 -1.67 3.45
C ILE A 16 -7.80 -2.49 4.63
N ILE A 17 -6.96 -1.88 5.48
CA ILE A 17 -6.37 -2.56 6.65
C ILE A 17 -7.47 -3.05 7.59
N SER A 18 -8.41 -2.17 7.95
CA SER A 18 -9.53 -2.53 8.83
C SER A 18 -10.37 -3.67 8.23
N SER A 19 -10.77 -3.56 6.96
CA SER A 19 -11.61 -4.57 6.31
C SER A 19 -10.92 -5.93 6.25
N PHE A 20 -9.64 -5.97 5.90
CA PHE A 20 -8.91 -7.24 5.79
C PHE A 20 -8.51 -7.83 7.14
N LEU A 21 -8.30 -7.02 8.18
CA LEU A 21 -8.14 -7.51 9.55
C LEU A 21 -9.42 -8.15 10.06
N VAL A 22 -10.57 -7.48 9.86
CA VAL A 22 -11.88 -8.03 10.25
C VAL A 22 -12.16 -9.30 9.47
N LEU A 23 -11.93 -9.31 8.16
CA LEU A 23 -12.10 -10.50 7.31
C LEU A 23 -11.19 -11.65 7.76
N GLY A 24 -9.91 -11.40 8.02
CA GLY A 24 -8.98 -12.43 8.49
C GLY A 24 -9.41 -13.00 9.85
N HIS A 25 -9.86 -12.15 10.76
CA HIS A 25 -10.37 -12.55 12.06
C HIS A 25 -11.64 -13.40 11.94
N THR A 26 -12.63 -12.97 11.15
CA THR A 26 -13.88 -13.71 10.99
C THR A 26 -13.65 -15.06 10.30
N LEU A 27 -12.74 -15.13 9.32
CA LEU A 27 -12.36 -16.41 8.71
C LEU A 27 -11.68 -17.36 9.71
N LEU A 28 -10.82 -16.84 10.59
CA LEU A 28 -10.19 -17.62 11.67
C LEU A 28 -11.22 -18.15 12.66
N VAL A 29 -12.14 -17.31 13.14
CA VAL A 29 -13.18 -17.69 14.09
C VAL A 29 -14.17 -18.68 13.45
N ALA A 30 -14.64 -18.40 12.24
CA ALA A 30 -15.58 -19.24 11.51
C ALA A 30 -14.98 -20.62 11.20
N SER A 31 -13.71 -20.69 10.80
CA SER A 31 -13.03 -21.96 10.53
C SER A 31 -12.75 -22.78 11.79
N ALA A 32 -12.48 -22.14 12.93
CA ALA A 32 -12.25 -22.81 14.20
C ALA A 32 -13.54 -23.37 14.81
N HIS A 33 -14.65 -22.64 14.72
CA HIS A 33 -15.94 -23.08 15.28
C HIS A 33 -16.68 -24.09 14.41
N ASN A 34 -16.43 -24.11 13.09
CA ASN A 34 -17.16 -24.96 12.15
C ASN A 34 -16.25 -26.03 11.51
N SER A 35 -15.55 -26.79 12.37
CA SER A 35 -14.68 -27.89 11.95
C SER A 35 -15.40 -28.97 11.13
N THR A 36 -16.72 -29.12 11.28
CA THR A 36 -17.57 -30.01 10.48
C THR A 36 -17.70 -29.56 9.03
N VAL A 37 -17.76 -28.25 8.77
CA VAL A 37 -17.79 -27.67 7.41
C VAL A 37 -16.45 -27.89 6.71
N ASN A 38 -15.34 -27.78 7.44
CA ASN A 38 -13.99 -28.07 6.92
C ASN A 38 -13.82 -29.53 6.50
N SER A 39 -14.46 -30.48 7.19
CA SER A 39 -14.42 -31.90 6.81
C SER A 39 -15.35 -32.25 5.64
N ALA A 40 -16.39 -31.45 5.39
CA ALA A 40 -17.39 -31.70 4.36
C ALA A 40 -16.98 -31.18 2.97
N ASN A 41 -16.12 -30.15 2.91
CA ASN A 41 -15.68 -29.55 1.65
C ASN A 41 -14.16 -29.66 1.46
N PRO A 42 -13.66 -30.57 0.61
CA PRO A 42 -12.23 -30.82 0.45
C PRO A 42 -11.44 -29.66 -0.20
N ALA A 43 -12.12 -28.74 -0.88
CA ALA A 43 -11.48 -27.56 -1.49
C ALA A 43 -11.29 -26.39 -0.49
N LEU A 44 -12.03 -26.40 0.62
CA LEU A 44 -12.07 -25.28 1.58
C LEU A 44 -10.72 -24.98 2.26
N PRO A 45 -9.90 -25.98 2.68
CA PRO A 45 -8.60 -25.70 3.29
C PRO A 45 -7.63 -25.01 2.32
N GLY A 46 -7.68 -25.38 1.04
CA GLY A 46 -6.88 -24.75 -0.02
C GLY A 46 -7.29 -23.30 -0.23
N ALA A 47 -8.60 -23.05 -0.36
CA ALA A 47 -9.16 -21.72 -0.54
C ALA A 47 -8.83 -20.79 0.65
N LEU A 48 -8.99 -21.28 1.88
CA LEU A 48 -8.64 -20.55 3.10
C LEU A 48 -7.14 -20.22 3.18
N SER A 49 -6.28 -21.16 2.79
CA SER A 49 -4.84 -20.92 2.75
C SER A 49 -4.46 -19.86 1.71
N SER A 50 -5.04 -19.92 0.51
CA SER A 50 -4.78 -18.94 -0.55
C SER A 50 -5.27 -17.54 -0.17
N LEU A 51 -6.47 -17.43 0.38
CA LEU A 51 -7.04 -16.16 0.83
C LEU A 51 -6.29 -15.57 2.01
N SER A 52 -5.91 -16.38 3.00
CA SER A 52 -5.12 -15.90 4.15
C SER A 52 -3.74 -15.40 3.70
N ALA A 53 -3.08 -16.09 2.78
CA ALA A 53 -1.82 -15.63 2.18
C ALA A 53 -2.01 -14.29 1.44
N LEU A 54 -3.10 -14.14 0.68
CA LEU A 54 -3.42 -12.91 -0.04
C LEU A 54 -3.73 -11.74 0.92
N ILE A 55 -4.51 -11.99 1.97
CA ILE A 55 -4.78 -11.02 3.05
C ILE A 55 -3.47 -10.60 3.70
N PHE A 56 -2.60 -11.55 4.04
CA PHE A 56 -1.31 -11.26 4.66
C PHE A 56 -0.41 -10.40 3.75
N LEU A 57 -0.24 -10.80 2.48
CA LEU A 57 0.57 -10.07 1.52
C LEU A 57 0.05 -8.66 1.27
N THR A 58 -1.27 -8.50 1.17
CA THR A 58 -1.89 -7.17 0.98
C THR A 58 -1.73 -6.30 2.21
N LEU A 59 -1.93 -6.83 3.42
CA LEU A 59 -1.69 -6.09 4.67
C LEU A 59 -0.22 -5.71 4.83
N LEU A 60 0.70 -6.63 4.58
CA LEU A 60 2.14 -6.40 4.64
C LEU A 60 2.54 -5.25 3.71
N TRP A 61 2.06 -5.28 2.47
CA TRP A 61 2.27 -4.21 1.50
C TRP A 61 1.70 -2.87 1.99
N GLN A 62 0.47 -2.84 2.50
CA GLN A 62 -0.11 -1.60 3.03
C GLN A 62 0.69 -1.05 4.21
N CYS A 63 1.18 -1.90 5.11
CA CYS A 63 2.05 -1.50 6.22
C CYS A 63 3.37 -0.88 5.74
N PHE A 64 4.05 -1.50 4.75
CA PHE A 64 5.28 -0.94 4.20
C PHE A 64 5.07 0.45 3.59
N THR A 65 4.01 0.61 2.79
CA THR A 65 3.71 1.91 2.18
C THR A 65 3.33 2.98 3.20
N LEU A 66 2.75 2.59 4.35
CA LEU A 66 2.46 3.52 5.45
C LEU A 66 3.74 3.92 6.18
N LEU A 67 4.60 2.97 6.51
CA LEU A 67 5.89 3.23 7.16
C LEU A 67 6.76 4.17 6.32
N GLU A 68 6.86 3.90 5.02
CA GLU A 68 7.60 4.75 4.09
C GLU A 68 7.00 6.15 3.98
N SER A 69 5.66 6.26 3.98
CA SER A 69 4.98 7.57 3.97
C SER A 69 5.21 8.36 5.27
N SER A 70 5.30 7.68 6.42
CA SER A 70 5.57 8.29 7.73
C SER A 70 7.03 8.75 7.87
N ASP A 71 7.98 7.96 7.35
CA ASP A 71 9.41 8.28 7.40
C ASP A 71 9.71 9.54 6.56
N LEU A 72 9.16 9.60 5.35
CA LEU A 72 9.26 10.79 4.49
C LEU A 72 8.70 12.05 5.18
N ASN A 73 7.52 11.96 5.80
CA ASN A 73 6.89 13.12 6.44
C ASN A 73 7.70 13.63 7.65
N THR A 74 8.28 12.72 8.42
CA THR A 74 9.14 13.06 9.58
C THR A 74 10.46 13.70 9.12
N TYR A 75 11.06 13.16 8.06
CA TYR A 75 12.30 13.68 7.51
C TYR A 75 12.14 15.10 6.94
N TYR A 76 11.07 15.36 6.18
CA TYR A 76 10.79 16.69 5.63
C TYR A 76 10.47 17.73 6.71
N SER A 77 9.82 17.35 7.82
CA SER A 77 9.53 18.30 8.90
C SER A 77 10.75 18.59 9.78
N PHE A 78 11.72 17.68 9.87
CA PHE A 78 12.86 17.82 10.76
C PHE A 78 14.07 18.52 10.13
N PHE A 79 14.33 18.30 8.83
CA PHE A 79 15.55 18.79 8.18
C PHE A 79 15.37 20.00 7.24
N PHE A 80 14.17 20.28 6.76
CA PHE A 80 13.93 21.36 5.79
C PHE A 80 12.89 22.36 6.30
N ASP A 81 13.28 23.13 7.30
CA ASP A 81 12.59 24.37 7.64
C ASP A 81 12.85 25.40 6.53
N GLY A 82 11.99 25.42 5.50
CA GLY A 82 11.82 26.58 4.62
C GLY A 82 12.33 26.51 3.17
N VAL A 83 13.09 25.50 2.72
CA VAL A 83 13.50 25.40 1.30
C VAL A 83 12.92 24.17 0.63
N VAL A 84 11.75 24.36 0.03
CA VAL A 84 10.98 23.38 -0.75
C VAL A 84 11.70 23.04 -2.06
N ARG A 85 12.77 22.25 -1.99
CA ARG A 85 13.16 21.37 -3.09
C ARG A 85 12.63 19.97 -2.78
N GLN A 86 11.31 19.81 -2.95
CA GLN A 86 10.72 18.49 -3.11
C GLN A 86 11.50 17.78 -4.21
N ASP A 87 12.18 16.67 -3.89
CA ASP A 87 12.66 15.72 -4.90
C ASP A 87 11.43 15.06 -5.53
N LYS A 88 10.80 15.79 -6.47
CA LYS A 88 9.54 15.43 -7.14
C LYS A 88 9.62 14.03 -7.77
N GLY A 89 10.82 13.65 -8.23
CA GLY A 89 11.10 12.34 -8.80
C GLY A 89 11.01 11.18 -7.81
N VAL A 90 11.49 11.34 -6.57
CA VAL A 90 11.45 10.29 -5.55
C VAL A 90 10.00 10.04 -5.13
N LEU A 91 9.23 11.09 -4.84
CA LEU A 91 7.82 10.96 -4.48
C LEU A 91 7.00 10.35 -5.63
N PHE A 92 7.27 10.77 -6.87
CA PHE A 92 6.62 10.20 -8.05
C PHE A 92 6.97 8.71 -8.22
N GLY A 93 8.25 8.33 -8.06
CA GLY A 93 8.71 6.96 -8.16
C GLY A 93 8.12 6.04 -7.10
N LEU A 94 8.05 6.49 -5.84
CA LEU A 94 7.40 5.73 -4.77
C LEU A 94 5.92 5.54 -5.00
N THR A 95 5.24 6.60 -5.44
CA THR A 95 3.82 6.49 -5.82
C THR A 95 3.67 5.52 -6.99
N PHE A 96 4.57 5.55 -7.97
CA PHE A 96 4.57 4.64 -9.14
C PHE A 96 4.70 3.18 -8.72
N VAL A 97 5.70 2.86 -7.89
CA VAL A 97 5.88 1.51 -7.32
C VAL A 97 4.62 1.11 -6.56
N GLU A 98 4.03 2.02 -5.80
CA GLU A 98 2.80 1.74 -5.08
C GLU A 98 1.61 1.41 -5.98
N THR A 99 1.43 2.14 -7.07
CA THR A 99 0.38 1.82 -8.04
C THR A 99 0.64 0.48 -8.71
N VAL A 100 1.87 0.17 -9.10
CA VAL A 100 2.21 -1.13 -9.72
C VAL A 100 1.92 -2.27 -8.75
N CYS A 101 2.41 -2.20 -7.52
CA CYS A 101 2.17 -3.21 -6.49
C CYS A 101 0.67 -3.29 -6.12
N GLY A 102 -0.02 -2.15 -6.04
CA GLY A 102 -1.45 -2.08 -5.79
C GLY A 102 -2.29 -2.74 -6.88
N LEU A 103 -1.90 -2.60 -8.15
CA LEU A 103 -2.54 -3.28 -9.28
C LEU A 103 -2.28 -4.78 -9.24
N LEU A 104 -1.06 -5.22 -8.93
CA LEU A 104 -0.73 -6.64 -8.79
C LEU A 104 -1.58 -7.28 -7.68
N ALA A 105 -1.72 -6.61 -6.55
CA ALA A 105 -2.60 -7.05 -5.47
C ALA A 105 -4.06 -7.15 -5.95
N LEU A 106 -4.56 -6.16 -6.70
CA LEU A 106 -5.92 -6.17 -7.23
C LEU A 106 -6.16 -7.28 -8.25
N ILE A 107 -5.19 -7.55 -9.13
CA ILE A 107 -5.23 -8.68 -10.06
C ILE A 107 -5.26 -9.99 -9.30
N ALA A 108 -4.44 -10.15 -8.26
CA ALA A 108 -4.43 -11.34 -7.43
C ALA A 108 -5.79 -11.57 -6.73
N TRP A 109 -6.43 -10.51 -6.21
CA TRP A 109 -7.81 -10.57 -5.68
C TRP A 109 -8.85 -10.94 -6.74
N PHE A 110 -8.67 -10.52 -7.99
CA PHE A 110 -9.58 -10.88 -9.07
C PHE A 110 -9.40 -12.34 -9.52
N VAL A 111 -8.15 -12.81 -9.63
CA VAL A 111 -7.84 -14.20 -10.02
C VAL A 111 -8.28 -15.19 -8.94
N LEU A 112 -8.07 -14.85 -7.67
CA LEU A 112 -8.47 -15.69 -6.53
C LEU A 112 -9.93 -15.47 -6.09
N ARG A 113 -10.75 -14.87 -6.94
CA ARG A 113 -12.17 -14.65 -6.65
C ARG A 113 -12.94 -15.97 -6.50
N GLU A 114 -12.62 -16.97 -7.32
CA GLU A 114 -13.27 -18.29 -7.23
C GLU A 114 -13.03 -18.94 -5.86
N GLU A 115 -11.82 -18.80 -5.31
CA GLU A 115 -11.49 -19.27 -3.96
C GLU A 115 -12.31 -18.53 -2.89
N ALA A 116 -12.55 -17.22 -3.07
CA ALA A 116 -13.42 -16.43 -2.20
C ALA A 116 -14.88 -16.90 -2.25
N GLU A 117 -15.38 -17.28 -3.43
CA GLU A 117 -16.74 -17.81 -3.62
C GLU A 117 -16.91 -19.19 -2.96
N ILE A 118 -15.90 -20.06 -3.00
CA ILE A 118 -15.89 -21.33 -2.27
C ILE A 118 -16.00 -21.09 -0.76
N VAL A 119 -15.26 -20.12 -0.23
CA VAL A 119 -15.32 -19.76 1.20
C VAL A 119 -16.68 -19.15 1.58
N LEU A 120 -17.21 -18.25 0.77
CA LEU A 120 -18.50 -17.61 1.00
C LEU A 120 -19.66 -18.61 0.96
N THR A 121 -19.63 -19.57 0.04
CA THR A 121 -20.64 -20.63 -0.06
C THR A 121 -20.51 -21.65 1.06
N ALA A 122 -19.30 -22.01 1.46
CA ALA A 122 -19.08 -22.92 2.58
C ALA A 122 -19.59 -22.35 3.91
N PHE A 123 -19.51 -21.02 4.08
CA PHE A 123 -19.93 -20.34 5.29
C PHE A 123 -21.29 -19.64 5.17
N SER A 124 -22.07 -19.88 4.11
CA SER A 124 -23.34 -19.18 3.86
C SER A 124 -24.35 -19.33 5.00
N ASP A 125 -24.37 -20.50 5.63
CA ASP A 125 -25.34 -20.87 6.67
C ASP A 125 -24.98 -20.32 8.06
N ILE A 126 -23.82 -19.68 8.20
CA ILE A 126 -23.36 -19.10 9.46
C ILE A 126 -23.83 -17.64 9.52
N GLN A 127 -24.23 -17.20 10.71
CA GLN A 127 -24.66 -15.84 11.00
C GLN A 127 -23.62 -14.75 10.61
N GLU A 128 -22.34 -15.13 10.50
CA GLU A 128 -21.22 -14.27 10.13
C GLU A 128 -21.00 -14.14 8.61
N SER A 129 -21.75 -14.87 7.77
CA SER A 129 -21.61 -14.85 6.30
C SER A 129 -21.78 -13.45 5.72
N ALA A 130 -22.72 -12.68 6.26
CA ALA A 130 -22.95 -11.29 5.87
C ALA A 130 -21.72 -10.41 6.15
N LEU A 131 -21.02 -10.64 7.27
CA LEU A 131 -19.84 -9.86 7.65
C LEU A 131 -18.63 -10.22 6.76
N ILE A 132 -18.45 -11.51 6.43
CA ILE A 132 -17.42 -11.98 5.50
C ILE A 132 -17.63 -11.33 4.12
N SER A 133 -18.85 -11.39 3.58
CA SER A 133 -19.16 -10.79 2.28
C SER A 133 -18.99 -9.27 2.27
N LEU A 134 -19.45 -8.59 3.34
CA LEU A 134 -19.32 -7.14 3.47
C LEU A 134 -17.84 -6.72 3.49
N THR A 135 -17.02 -7.35 4.34
CA THR A 135 -15.61 -6.99 4.53
C THR A 135 -14.75 -7.33 3.32
N TYR A 136 -15.05 -8.44 2.63
CA TYR A 136 -14.43 -8.78 1.35
C TYR A 136 -14.70 -7.72 0.28
N ASN A 137 -15.98 -7.37 0.07
CA ASN A 137 -16.36 -6.37 -0.93
C ASN A 137 -15.82 -4.98 -0.58
N LEU A 138 -15.92 -4.57 0.69
CA LEU A 138 -15.43 -3.28 1.15
C LEU A 138 -13.91 -3.14 0.96
N GLY A 139 -13.14 -4.17 1.33
CA GLY A 139 -11.68 -4.19 1.18
C GLY A 139 -11.24 -4.16 -0.29
N THR A 140 -11.87 -4.98 -1.14
CA THR A 140 -11.55 -5.03 -2.58
C THR A 140 -11.94 -3.75 -3.32
N TYR A 141 -13.10 -3.16 -3.01
CA TYR A 141 -13.48 -1.85 -3.56
C TYR A 141 -12.58 -0.73 -3.06
N ALA A 142 -12.20 -0.71 -1.78
CA ALA A 142 -11.26 0.28 -1.26
C ALA A 142 -9.90 0.18 -1.96
N LEU A 143 -9.42 -1.04 -2.23
CA LEU A 143 -8.20 -1.28 -3.01
C LEU A 143 -8.33 -0.78 -4.46
N LEU A 144 -9.48 -1.00 -5.10
CA LEU A 144 -9.76 -0.47 -6.45
C LEU A 144 -9.75 1.06 -6.46
N PHE A 145 -10.47 1.70 -5.54
CA PHE A 145 -10.53 3.16 -5.46
C PHE A 145 -9.17 3.76 -5.14
N LEU A 146 -8.36 3.12 -4.28
CA LEU A 146 -6.99 3.56 -4.00
C LEU A 146 -6.11 3.52 -5.27
N ASN A 147 -6.20 2.46 -6.07
CA ASN A 147 -5.46 2.35 -7.33
C ASN A 147 -5.92 3.39 -8.37
N ILE A 148 -7.24 3.58 -8.54
CA ILE A 148 -7.78 4.60 -9.44
C ILE A 148 -7.32 5.99 -8.99
N TYR A 149 -7.40 6.28 -7.69
CA TYR A 149 -7.01 7.55 -7.13
C TYR A 149 -5.52 7.86 -7.35
N THR A 150 -4.65 6.88 -7.12
CA THR A 150 -3.19 7.04 -7.32
C THR A 150 -2.85 7.22 -8.80
N MET A 151 -3.47 6.46 -9.70
CA MET A 151 -3.33 6.65 -11.16
C MET A 151 -3.78 8.04 -11.61
N LEU A 152 -4.95 8.51 -11.15
CA LEU A 152 -5.45 9.84 -11.50
C LEU A 152 -4.52 10.94 -10.97
N SER A 153 -3.98 10.76 -9.76
CA SER A 153 -3.01 11.68 -9.17
C SER A 153 -1.73 11.76 -10.01
N MET A 154 -1.18 10.61 -10.44
CA MET A 154 -0.04 10.58 -11.36
C MET A 154 -0.37 11.20 -12.71
N GLY A 155 -1.53 10.88 -13.29
CA GLY A 155 -1.95 11.43 -14.58
C GLY A 155 -2.07 12.95 -14.54
N MET A 156 -2.63 13.50 -13.45
CA MET A 156 -2.65 14.95 -13.23
C MET A 156 -1.25 15.54 -13.05
N HIS A 157 -0.34 14.84 -12.37
CA HIS A 157 1.05 15.27 -12.24
C HIS A 157 1.77 15.29 -13.58
N VAL A 158 1.69 14.21 -14.36
CA VAL A 158 2.26 14.08 -15.70
C VAL A 158 1.72 15.15 -16.64
N ARG A 159 0.41 15.45 -16.57
CA ARG A 159 -0.21 16.50 -17.39
C ARG A 159 0.31 17.90 -17.05
N LYS A 160 0.64 18.17 -15.79
CA LYS A 160 1.14 19.48 -15.33
C LYS A 160 2.63 19.68 -15.61
N THR A 161 3.43 18.64 -15.40
CA THR A 161 4.90 18.68 -15.54
C THR A 161 5.32 18.43 -17.00
N GLY A 162 4.52 17.67 -17.77
CA GLY A 162 4.83 17.28 -19.14
C GLY A 162 5.63 15.98 -19.21
N VAL A 163 5.34 15.15 -20.21
CA VAL A 163 5.95 13.81 -20.39
C VAL A 163 7.45 13.90 -20.68
N GLY A 164 7.92 14.98 -21.31
CA GLY A 164 9.33 15.17 -21.65
C GLY A 164 10.24 15.29 -20.42
N GLU A 165 9.76 15.90 -19.33
CA GLU A 165 10.54 16.06 -18.10
C GLU A 165 10.69 14.73 -17.37
N LEU A 166 9.66 13.89 -17.37
CA LEU A 166 9.67 12.51 -16.84
C LEU A 166 10.65 11.58 -17.56
N MET A 167 10.91 11.80 -18.85
CA MET A 167 11.86 10.98 -19.62
C MET A 167 13.33 11.35 -19.35
N THR A 168 13.58 12.46 -18.65
CA THR A 168 14.95 12.84 -18.30
C THR A 168 15.48 11.99 -17.16
N LYS A 169 16.70 11.46 -17.31
CA LYS A 169 17.37 10.69 -16.24
C LYS A 169 17.47 11.49 -14.94
N ASN A 170 17.59 12.81 -15.04
CA ASN A 170 17.68 13.74 -13.90
C ASN A 170 16.41 13.82 -13.07
N PHE A 171 15.23 13.56 -13.66
CA PHE A 171 13.98 13.49 -12.93
C PHE A 171 13.98 12.32 -11.95
N TRP A 172 14.39 11.13 -12.40
CA TRP A 172 14.47 9.92 -11.59
C TRP A 172 15.71 9.89 -10.67
N LEU A 173 16.77 10.61 -11.05
CA LEU A 173 18.01 10.76 -10.28
C LEU A 173 17.97 11.90 -9.25
N GLY A 174 16.81 12.52 -8.98
CA GLY A 174 16.62 13.38 -7.80
C GLY A 174 17.28 12.72 -6.60
N ARG A 175 18.28 13.40 -6.01
CA ARG A 175 19.46 12.81 -5.34
C ARG A 175 19.19 11.47 -4.66
N MET A 176 19.57 10.39 -5.34
CA MET A 176 19.86 9.10 -4.69
C MET A 176 21.21 9.14 -3.92
N SER A 177 21.88 10.30 -3.81
CA SER A 177 23.08 10.49 -3.00
C SER A 177 22.72 10.54 -1.51
N TRP A 178 22.34 9.40 -0.96
CA TRP A 178 22.04 9.24 0.46
C TRP A 178 23.30 9.13 1.33
N TRP A 179 24.50 9.21 0.73
CA TRP A 179 25.78 9.15 1.42
C TRP A 179 26.85 9.96 0.66
N GLU A 180 26.72 11.29 0.66
CA GLU A 180 27.89 12.16 0.57
C GLU A 180 27.89 13.02 1.81
N GLY A 181 28.38 12.42 2.90
CA GLY A 181 28.87 13.20 4.02
C GLY A 181 29.95 14.11 3.48
N ARG A 182 29.62 15.38 3.25
CA ARG A 182 30.62 16.44 3.22
C ARG A 182 31.16 16.55 4.63
N ILE A 183 32.10 15.69 4.96
CA ILE A 183 33.07 15.97 6.02
C ILE A 183 33.98 17.02 5.39
N GLU A 184 33.58 18.28 5.50
CA GLU A 184 34.56 19.36 5.47
C GLU A 184 35.42 19.14 6.72
N ILE A 185 36.54 18.48 6.53
CA ILE A 185 37.63 18.56 7.49
C ILE A 185 38.09 20.01 7.39
N GLU A 186 37.62 20.85 8.32
CA GLU A 186 38.28 22.12 8.60
C GLU A 186 39.75 21.81 8.85
N HIS A 187 40.57 22.07 7.83
CA HIS A 187 41.99 22.25 8.05
C HIS A 187 42.11 23.58 8.78
N ASP A 188 41.95 23.54 10.10
CA ASP A 188 42.36 24.63 10.96
C ASP A 188 43.81 24.96 10.60
N GLU A 189 43.95 26.20 10.17
CA GLU A 189 45.19 26.89 9.91
C GLU A 189 46.08 26.78 11.15
N PHE A 190 47.00 25.81 11.18
CA PHE A 190 48.21 25.94 11.99
C PHE A 190 49.15 26.93 11.29
N GLU A 191 48.75 28.20 11.29
CA GLU A 191 49.69 29.30 11.23
C GLU A 191 49.86 29.87 12.65
N LYS A 192 51.11 29.85 13.13
CA LYS A 192 51.70 30.58 14.26
C LYS A 192 51.84 29.83 15.58
N ALA A 193 52.99 29.18 15.72
CA ALA A 193 53.90 29.39 16.85
C ALA A 193 55.35 29.38 16.33
#